data_AF-A0A6A2XRX0-F1
#
_entry.id   AF-A0A6A2XRX0-F1
#
_cell.length_a   1.000
_cell.length_b   1.000
_cell.length_c   1.000
_cell.angle_alpha   90.00
_cell.angle_beta   90.00
_cell.angle_gamma   90.00
#
_symmetry.space_group_name_H-M   'P 1'
#
loop_
_entity.id
_entity.type
_entity.pdbx_description
1 polymer ?
#
loop_
_entity_poly.entity_id
_entity_poly.type
_entity_poly.pdbx_seq_one_letter_code
_entity_poly.pdbx_strand_id
1 'polypeptide(L)'
;MAEWTKLMSQQDCFISRVNTGPNMLQPPSLLVLQGIGEIAIEHLRQHKNGLLLQQAFDLKMRMCAYWKIFKVRLVDSMALHLQYSVHNLVNNDMEEIVKDLMGADGYGIERMTMESPVMAAKRAKLKRSIELLKESKDSVDKIMDRIAVYDY
;
A
#
# COMPACT_ATOMS: atom_id res chain seq x y z
N MET A 1 -14.72 -13.46 23.74
CA MET A 1 -15.56 -14.28 24.63
C MET A 1 -16.79 -14.82 23.92
N ALA A 2 -17.65 -13.99 23.32
CA ALA A 2 -18.86 -14.46 22.62
C ALA A 2 -18.59 -15.53 21.53
N GLU A 3 -17.52 -15.38 20.74
CA GLU A 3 -17.17 -16.37 19.71
C GLU A 3 -16.80 -17.73 20.32
N TRP A 4 -16.01 -17.75 21.39
CA TRP A 4 -15.64 -19.00 22.06
C TRP A 4 -16.86 -19.67 22.71
N THR A 5 -17.71 -18.92 23.41
CA THR A 5 -18.94 -19.46 24.00
C THR A 5 -19.85 -20.05 22.93
N LYS A 6 -19.96 -19.41 21.77
CA LYS A 6 -20.69 -19.92 20.61
C LYS A 6 -20.08 -21.20 20.03
N LEU A 7 -18.75 -21.31 19.97
CA LEU A 7 -18.07 -22.52 19.52
C LEU A 7 -18.22 -23.67 20.53
N MET A 8 -18.20 -23.36 21.82
CA MET A 8 -18.34 -24.33 22.91
C MET A 8 -19.72 -24.96 23.00
N SER A 9 -20.78 -24.32 22.50
CA SER A 9 -22.12 -24.93 22.48
C SER A 9 -22.20 -26.21 21.63
N GLN A 10 -21.21 -26.46 20.77
CA GLN A 10 -21.12 -27.68 19.96
C GLN A 10 -20.40 -28.83 20.67
N GLN A 11 -19.86 -28.62 21.88
CA GLN A 11 -19.06 -29.61 22.59
C GLN A 11 -19.84 -30.90 22.89
N ASP A 12 -21.05 -30.80 23.41
CA ASP A 12 -21.87 -31.97 23.75
C ASP A 12 -22.28 -32.77 22.50
N CYS A 13 -22.60 -32.06 21.41
CA CYS A 13 -22.88 -32.66 20.10
C CYS A 13 -21.64 -33.37 19.54
N PHE A 14 -20.45 -32.77 19.67
CA PHE A 14 -19.20 -33.38 19.24
C PHE A 14 -18.87 -34.64 20.04
N ILE A 15 -18.94 -34.59 21.38
CA ILE A 15 -18.63 -35.72 22.24
C ILE A 15 -19.61 -36.88 22.00
N SER A 16 -20.91 -36.59 21.89
CA SER A 16 -21.91 -37.61 21.58
C SER A 16 -21.66 -38.27 20.22
N ARG A 17 -21.34 -37.49 19.17
CA ARG A 17 -21.02 -38.02 17.82
C ARG A 17 -19.76 -38.90 17.80
N VAL A 18 -18.72 -38.53 18.55
CA VAL A 18 -17.50 -39.33 18.67
C VAL A 18 -17.80 -40.64 19.43
N ASN A 19 -18.55 -40.57 20.53
CA ASN A 19 -18.92 -41.73 21.35
C ASN A 19 -20.04 -42.60 20.74
N THR A 20 -20.69 -42.13 19.68
CA THR A 20 -21.67 -42.92 18.91
C THR A 20 -20.92 -43.98 18.09
N GLY A 21 -20.67 -45.16 18.69
CA GLY A 21 -20.28 -46.40 18.00
C GLY A 21 -19.62 -47.44 18.91
N PRO A 22 -20.39 -48.45 19.39
CA PRO A 22 -20.43 -49.76 18.73
C PRO A 22 -21.82 -50.26 18.23
N ASN A 23 -22.93 -49.58 18.54
CA ASN A 23 -24.30 -50.11 18.33
C ASN A 23 -24.98 -49.70 17.00
N MET A 24 -24.29 -48.99 16.10
CA MET A 24 -24.79 -48.65 14.76
C MET A 24 -23.98 -49.38 13.70
N LEU A 25 -24.65 -49.95 12.67
CA LEU A 25 -23.99 -50.66 11.55
C LEU A 25 -22.97 -49.77 10.80
N GLN A 26 -23.15 -48.45 10.80
CA GLN A 26 -22.24 -47.50 10.15
C GLN A 26 -22.15 -46.19 10.97
N PRO A 27 -21.10 -46.02 11.79
CA PRO A 27 -20.94 -44.83 12.58
C PRO A 27 -20.36 -43.68 11.71
N PRO A 28 -20.79 -42.42 11.92
CA PRO A 28 -20.44 -41.31 11.01
C PRO A 28 -18.93 -41.03 11.01
N SER A 29 -18.30 -40.94 9.84
CA SER A 29 -16.86 -40.65 9.72
C SER A 29 -16.54 -39.16 9.67
N LEU A 30 -17.51 -38.31 9.28
CA LEU A 30 -17.34 -36.88 9.09
C LEU A 30 -18.34 -36.07 9.92
N LEU A 31 -17.89 -34.91 10.42
CA LEU A 31 -18.68 -33.96 11.18
C LEU A 31 -18.33 -32.53 10.75
N VAL A 32 -19.35 -31.72 10.48
CA VAL A 32 -19.18 -30.29 10.20
C VAL A 32 -19.26 -29.51 11.51
N LEU A 33 -18.17 -28.82 11.86
CA LEU A 33 -18.12 -27.89 13.00
C LEU A 33 -18.09 -26.45 12.52
N GLN A 34 -18.89 -25.60 13.16
CA GLN A 34 -18.90 -24.17 12.87
C GLN A 34 -17.52 -23.57 13.18
N GLY A 35 -16.97 -22.78 12.25
CA GLY A 35 -15.68 -22.11 12.41
C GLY A 35 -14.46 -22.96 12.06
N ILE A 36 -14.63 -24.27 11.80
CA ILE A 36 -13.55 -25.15 11.33
C ILE A 36 -13.89 -25.74 9.96
N GLY A 37 -15.13 -26.20 9.75
CA GLY A 37 -15.54 -26.92 8.55
C GLY A 37 -15.72 -28.42 8.82
N GLU A 38 -15.57 -29.23 7.77
CA GLU A 38 -15.71 -30.68 7.84
C GLU A 38 -14.47 -31.35 8.45
N ILE A 39 -14.69 -32.25 9.40
CA ILE A 39 -13.64 -32.92 10.17
C ILE A 39 -13.93 -34.41 10.23
N ALA A 40 -12.90 -35.23 10.02
CA ALA A 40 -12.98 -36.67 10.26
C ALA A 40 -12.99 -36.97 11.76
N ILE A 41 -13.99 -37.71 12.26
CA ILE A 41 -14.12 -38.05 13.69
C ILE A 41 -13.85 -39.53 13.99
N GLU A 42 -13.66 -40.35 12.95
CA GLU A 42 -13.46 -41.79 13.08
C GLU A 42 -12.20 -42.14 13.87
N HIS A 43 -11.10 -41.44 13.60
CA HIS A 43 -9.83 -41.65 14.30
C HIS A 43 -9.90 -41.30 15.80
N LEU A 44 -10.81 -40.40 16.18
CA LEU A 44 -10.95 -39.96 17.58
C LEU A 44 -11.57 -41.04 18.47
N ARG A 45 -12.28 -42.02 17.89
CA ARG A 45 -12.89 -43.14 18.64
C ARG A 45 -11.86 -44.06 19.29
N GLN A 46 -10.63 -44.06 18.79
CA GLN A 46 -9.54 -44.84 19.39
C GLN A 46 -9.11 -44.27 20.75
N HIS A 47 -9.42 -42.99 21.01
CA HIS A 47 -9.08 -42.30 22.25
C HIS A 47 -10.25 -42.36 23.24
N LYS A 48 -10.28 -43.39 24.09
CA LYS A 48 -11.35 -43.60 25.10
C LYS A 48 -11.33 -42.61 26.27
N ASN A 49 -10.32 -41.74 26.36
CA ASN A 49 -10.22 -40.76 27.44
C ASN A 49 -11.10 -39.54 27.11
N GLY A 50 -12.34 -39.55 27.60
CA GLY A 50 -13.31 -38.48 27.39
C GLY A 50 -12.84 -37.11 27.91
N LEU A 51 -12.05 -37.07 28.99
CA LEU A 51 -11.50 -35.83 29.53
C LEU A 51 -10.48 -35.21 28.57
N LEU A 52 -9.61 -36.03 27.97
CA LEU A 52 -8.61 -35.57 27.00
C LEU A 52 -9.28 -35.05 25.72
N LEU A 53 -10.33 -35.73 25.25
CA LEU A 53 -11.12 -35.31 24.10
C LEU A 53 -11.79 -33.94 24.34
N GLN A 54 -12.36 -33.75 25.53
CA GLN A 54 -12.99 -32.49 25.92
C GLN A 54 -11.97 -31.34 25.99
N GLN A 55 -10.79 -31.58 26.58
CA GLN A 55 -9.71 -30.60 26.67
C GLN A 55 -9.14 -30.22 25.29
N ALA A 56 -8.92 -31.21 24.43
CA ALA A 56 -8.43 -30.99 23.07
C ALA A 56 -9.43 -30.16 22.24
N PHE A 57 -10.73 -30.44 22.40
CA PHE A 57 -11.80 -29.66 21.77
C PHE A 57 -11.81 -28.22 22.26
N ASP A 58 -11.79 -27.98 23.57
CA ASP A 58 -11.75 -26.62 24.13
C ASP A 58 -10.52 -25.85 23.63
N LEU A 59 -9.33 -26.47 23.65
CA LEU A 59 -8.11 -25.86 23.11
C LEU A 59 -8.28 -25.46 21.64
N LYS A 60 -8.85 -26.35 20.82
CA LYS A 60 -9.10 -26.06 19.40
C LYS A 60 -10.06 -24.89 19.23
N MET A 61 -11.14 -24.82 20.02
CA MET A 61 -12.11 -23.73 19.94
C MET A 61 -11.52 -22.39 20.40
N ARG A 62 -10.67 -22.41 21.43
CA ARG A 62 -9.88 -21.23 21.82
C ARG A 62 -8.97 -20.78 20.69
N MET A 63 -8.22 -21.68 20.08
CA MET A 63 -7.35 -21.36 18.94
C MET A 63 -8.13 -20.73 17.78
N CYS A 64 -9.29 -21.27 17.42
CA CYS A 64 -10.15 -20.71 16.37
C CYS A 64 -10.64 -19.30 16.73
N ALA A 65 -11.08 -19.08 17.97
CA ALA A 65 -11.52 -17.76 18.43
C ALA A 65 -10.36 -16.74 18.44
N TYR A 66 -9.17 -17.14 18.91
CA TYR A 66 -7.98 -16.30 18.87
C TYR A 66 -7.53 -15.98 17.45
N TRP A 67 -7.57 -16.95 16.54
CA TRP A 67 -7.20 -16.76 15.14
C TRP A 67 -8.04 -15.68 14.46
N LYS A 68 -9.34 -15.62 14.75
CA LYS A 68 -10.23 -14.56 14.24
C LYS A 68 -9.77 -13.17 14.69
N ILE A 69 -9.41 -13.01 15.96
CA ILE A 69 -8.90 -11.74 16.51
C ILE A 69 -7.53 -11.41 15.91
N PHE A 70 -6.65 -12.41 15.84
CA PHE A 70 -5.31 -12.26 15.31
C PHE A 70 -5.31 -11.75 13.87
N LYS A 71 -6.16 -12.30 12.99
CA LYS A 71 -6.25 -11.84 11.59
C LYS A 71 -6.58 -10.36 11.49
N VAL A 72 -7.56 -9.88 12.26
CA VAL A 72 -7.94 -8.46 12.25
C VAL A 72 -6.78 -7.61 12.73
N ARG A 73 -6.18 -7.96 13.87
CA ARG A 73 -5.04 -7.21 14.44
C ARG A 73 -3.83 -7.19 13.52
N LEU A 74 -3.56 -8.29 12.82
CA LEU A 74 -2.45 -8.36 11.88
C LEU A 74 -2.66 -7.39 10.72
N VAL A 75 -3.85 -7.42 10.10
CA VAL A 75 -4.20 -6.51 9.00
C VAL A 75 -4.14 -5.05 9.45
N ASP A 76 -4.73 -4.72 10.59
CA ASP A 76 -4.72 -3.36 11.14
C ASP A 76 -3.29 -2.89 11.46
N SER A 77 -2.48 -3.76 12.07
CA SER A 77 -1.09 -3.44 12.39
C SER A 77 -0.24 -3.20 11.15
N MET A 78 -0.43 -3.99 10.08
CA MET A 78 0.28 -3.80 8.82
C MET A 78 -0.17 -2.51 8.12
N ALA A 79 -1.47 -2.22 8.13
CA ALA A 79 -2.01 -0.99 7.56
C ALA A 79 -1.45 0.24 8.28
N LEU A 80 -1.47 0.26 9.62
CA LEU A 80 -0.91 1.34 10.43
C LEU A 80 0.59 1.52 10.20
N HIS A 81 1.35 0.42 10.15
CA HIS A 81 2.79 0.49 9.92
C HIS A 81 3.11 1.09 8.54
N LEU A 82 2.44 0.62 7.48
CA LEU A 82 2.61 1.17 6.14
C LEU A 82 2.22 2.64 6.07
N GLN A 83 1.09 3.02 6.68
CA GLN A 83 0.61 4.39 6.69
C GLN A 83 1.60 5.31 7.41
N TYR A 84 2.14 4.87 8.54
CA TYR A 84 3.18 5.59 9.27
C TYR A 84 4.47 5.70 8.44
N SER A 85 4.95 4.61 7.84
CA SER A 85 6.15 4.62 7.00
C SER A 85 6.03 5.57 5.81
N VAL A 86 4.88 5.55 5.11
CA VAL A 86 4.63 6.46 3.98
C VAL A 86 4.53 7.92 4.44
N HIS A 87 3.84 8.16 5.55
CA HIS A 87 3.76 9.49 6.13
C HIS A 87 5.14 10.03 6.52
N ASN A 88 5.98 9.20 7.14
CA ASN A 88 7.35 9.58 7.51
C ASN A 88 8.21 9.83 6.26
N LEU A 89 8.11 8.98 5.24
CA LEU A 89 8.84 9.14 3.99
C LEU A 89 8.52 10.48 3.32
N VAL A 90 7.23 10.83 3.22
CA VAL A 90 6.80 12.04 2.53
C VAL A 90 7.07 13.31 3.34
N ASN A 91 6.90 13.25 4.66
CA ASN A 91 7.00 14.46 5.48
C ASN A 91 8.39 14.72 6.03
N ASN A 92 9.17 13.68 6.33
CA ASN A 92 10.49 13.83 6.93
C ASN A 92 11.58 13.52 5.89
N ASP A 93 11.55 12.34 5.29
CA ASP A 93 12.66 11.89 4.43
C ASP A 93 12.73 12.69 3.12
N MET A 94 11.58 13.01 2.49
CA MET A 94 11.57 13.90 1.31
C MET A 94 12.01 15.32 1.64
N GLU A 95 11.72 15.84 2.84
CA GLU A 95 12.20 17.15 3.25
C GLU A 95 13.73 17.16 3.34
N GLU A 96 14.33 16.08 3.83
CA GLU A 96 15.79 15.91 3.86
C GLU A 96 16.38 15.83 2.45
N ILE A 97 15.77 15.08 1.54
CA ILE A 97 16.19 15.02 0.13
C ILE A 97 16.15 16.40 -0.52
N VAL A 98 15.09 17.20 -0.26
CA VAL A 98 14.98 18.56 -0.79
C VAL A 98 16.04 19.47 -0.18
N LYS A 99 16.33 19.36 1.12
CA LYS A 99 17.40 20.12 1.77
C LYS A 99 18.77 19.81 1.17
N ASP A 100 19.07 18.53 0.95
CA ASP A 100 20.31 18.10 0.31
C ASP A 100 20.42 18.62 -1.13
N LEU A 101 19.31 18.57 -1.88
CA LEU A 101 19.23 19.10 -3.24
C LEU A 101 19.46 20.63 -3.30
N MET A 102 18.99 21.38 -2.31
CA MET A 102 19.23 22.82 -2.23
C MET A 102 20.71 23.15 -1.90
N GLY A 103 21.45 22.20 -1.33
CA GLY A 103 22.83 22.36 -0.87
C GLY A 103 22.93 23.29 0.35
N ALA A 104 24.00 23.13 1.14
CA ALA A 104 24.24 23.97 2.33
C ALA A 104 24.29 25.48 2.03
N ASP A 105 24.62 25.82 0.78
CA ASP A 105 24.88 27.18 0.32
C ASP A 105 23.62 27.83 -0.31
N GLY A 106 22.53 27.06 -0.50
CA GLY A 106 21.29 27.51 -1.15
C GLY A 106 21.33 27.63 -2.68
N TYR A 107 22.51 27.46 -3.29
CA TYR A 107 22.73 27.55 -4.75
C TYR A 107 22.27 26.31 -5.55
N GLY A 108 21.77 25.25 -4.89
CA GLY A 108 21.34 24.02 -5.58
C GLY A 108 20.20 24.27 -6.58
N ILE A 109 19.24 25.13 -6.23
CA ILE A 109 18.13 25.51 -7.12
C ILE A 109 18.61 26.32 -8.32
N GLU A 110 19.56 27.25 -8.12
CA GLU A 110 20.16 28.00 -9.23
C GLU A 110 20.89 27.09 -10.20
N ARG A 111 21.58 26.04 -9.71
CA ARG A 111 22.24 25.06 -10.56
C ARG A 111 21.26 24.19 -11.35
N MET A 112 20.11 23.86 -10.79
CA MET A 112 19.05 23.11 -11.50
C MET A 112 18.30 23.96 -12.51
N THR A 113 18.17 25.26 -12.26
CA THR A 113 17.52 26.21 -13.17
C THR A 113 18.48 26.83 -14.18
N MET A 114 19.78 26.49 -14.09
CA MET A 114 20.79 26.91 -15.03
C MET A 114 20.47 26.34 -16.41
N GLU A 115 20.32 27.22 -17.41
CA GLU A 115 19.99 26.78 -18.75
C GLU A 115 21.14 25.94 -19.35
N SER A 116 20.76 24.92 -20.12
CA SER A 116 21.75 24.12 -20.85
C SER A 116 22.60 25.02 -21.75
N PRO A 117 23.93 24.82 -21.84
CA PRO A 117 24.82 25.65 -22.66
C PRO A 117 24.36 25.77 -24.12
N VAL A 118 23.72 24.72 -24.65
CA VAL A 118 23.16 24.70 -26.01
C VAL A 118 21.96 25.63 -26.13
N MET A 119 21.09 25.68 -25.12
CA MET A 119 19.95 26.59 -25.09
C MET A 119 20.40 28.04 -24.89
N ALA A 120 21.39 28.27 -24.02
CA ALA A 120 22.01 29.57 -23.82
C ALA A 120 22.59 30.13 -25.13
N ALA A 121 23.35 29.32 -25.86
CA ALA A 121 23.93 29.70 -27.15
C ALA A 121 22.85 30.01 -28.21
N LYS A 122 21.78 29.20 -28.28
CA LYS A 122 20.65 29.46 -29.18
C LYS A 122 19.94 30.77 -28.82
N ARG A 123 19.67 31.02 -27.53
CA ARG A 123 19.04 32.26 -27.04
C ARG A 123 19.90 33.48 -27.39
N ALA A 124 21.21 33.40 -27.16
CA ALA A 124 22.14 34.48 -27.48
C ALA A 124 22.18 34.79 -28.99
N LYS A 125 22.20 33.75 -29.84
CA LYS A 125 22.14 33.92 -31.30
C LYS A 125 20.82 34.59 -31.73
N LEU A 126 19.69 34.11 -31.21
CA LEU A 126 18.37 34.65 -31.55
C LEU A 126 18.25 36.13 -31.12
N LYS A 127 18.75 36.46 -29.92
CA LYS A 127 18.77 37.84 -29.40
C LYS A 127 19.54 38.77 -30.35
N ARG A 128 20.72 38.36 -30.81
CA ARG A 128 21.51 39.13 -31.80
C ARG A 128 20.76 39.31 -33.12
N SER A 129 20.13 38.25 -33.63
CA SER A 129 19.35 38.35 -34.86
C SER A 129 18.17 39.32 -34.73
N ILE A 130 17.47 39.32 -33.58
CA ILE A 130 16.38 40.26 -33.31
C ILE A 130 16.89 41.71 -33.27
N GLU A 131 18.05 41.94 -32.66
CA GLU A 131 18.68 43.26 -32.58
C GLU A 131 19.03 43.81 -33.97
N LEU A 132 19.68 43.00 -34.80
CA LEU A 132 19.98 43.35 -36.20
C LEU A 132 18.72 43.63 -37.04
N LEU A 133 17.66 42.85 -36.84
CA LEU A 133 16.40 43.08 -37.55
C LEU A 133 15.73 44.41 -37.14
N LYS A 134 15.88 44.83 -35.88
CA LYS A 134 15.42 46.16 -35.44
C LYS A 134 16.20 47.28 -36.11
N GLU A 135 17.53 47.19 -36.16
CA GLU A 135 18.38 48.18 -36.84
C GLU A 135 18.07 48.27 -38.34
N SER A 136 17.84 47.12 -38.98
CA SER A 136 17.46 47.07 -40.39
C SER A 136 16.09 47.70 -40.61
N LYS A 137 15.13 47.47 -39.72
CA LYS A 137 13.81 48.12 -39.79
C LYS A 137 13.96 49.65 -39.71
N ASP A 138 14.69 50.15 -38.72
CA ASP A 138 14.89 51.59 -38.55
C ASP A 138 15.59 52.25 -39.76
N SER A 139 16.46 51.49 -40.44
CA SER A 139 17.12 51.94 -41.66
C SER A 139 16.16 52.02 -42.86
N VAL A 140 15.26 51.03 -42.99
CA VAL A 140 14.23 51.01 -44.02
C VAL A 140 13.21 52.13 -43.79
N ASP A 141 12.79 52.34 -42.54
CA ASP A 141 11.88 53.43 -42.16
C ASP A 141 12.46 54.79 -42.59
N LYS A 142 13.76 55.04 -42.33
CA LYS A 142 14.45 56.26 -42.80
C LYS A 142 14.50 56.41 -44.32
N ILE A 143 14.62 55.31 -45.06
CA ILE A 143 14.62 55.34 -46.53
C ILE A 143 13.21 55.66 -47.04
N MET A 144 12.19 55.04 -46.46
CA MET A 144 10.78 55.32 -46.78
C MET A 144 10.42 56.77 -46.50
N ASP A 145 10.84 57.32 -45.36
CA ASP A 145 10.62 58.73 -45.02
C ASP A 145 11.24 59.66 -46.06
N ARG A 146 12.44 59.34 -46.56
CA ARG A 146 13.08 60.13 -47.63
C ARG A 146 12.31 60.05 -48.94
N ILE A 147 11.84 58.87 -49.34
CA ILE A 147 11.07 58.69 -50.57
C ILE A 147 9.75 59.48 -50.50
N ALA A 148 9.04 59.40 -49.37
CA ALA A 148 7.78 60.12 -49.16
C ALA A 148 7.93 61.65 -49.24
N VAL A 149 9.11 62.20 -48.97
CA VAL A 149 9.44 63.63 -49.12
C VAL A 149 9.67 64.03 -50.58
N TYR A 150 10.10 63.10 -51.44
CA TYR A 150 10.35 63.36 -52.87
C TYR A 150 9.10 63.22 -53.76
N ASP A 151 8.01 62.63 -53.24
CA ASP A 151 6.72 62.46 -53.95
C ASP A 151 5.74 63.65 -53.76
N TYR A 152 6.23 64.83 -53.37
CA TYR A 152 5.48 66.11 -53.29
C TYR A 152 6.02 67.17 -54.24
#